data_AF-A0A1X7KFV7-F1
#
_entry.id   AF-A0A1X7KFV7-F1
#
_cell.length_a   1.000
_cell.length_b   1.000
_cell.length_c   1.000
_cell.angle_alpha   90.00
_cell.angle_beta   90.00
_cell.angle_gamma   90.00
#
_symmetry.space_group_name_H-M   'P 1'
#
loop_
_entity.id
_entity.type
_entity.pdbx_description
1 polymer ?
#
loop_
_entity_poly.entity_id
_entity_poly.type
_entity_poly.pdbx_seq_one_letter_code
_entity_poly.pdbx_strand_id
1 'polypeptide(L)'
;MGKYEKAFNEVNVLMSEILDNLNITLEETDLFPTEDIFIIVVRKIEVDNLKLISSIFTNDEYHEVKEGMTPAVNKFMHWWGDNLDCDNINIPALIAKKEESVLSPVMSENLKSEIKQSKKRL
;
A
#
# COMPACT_ATOMS: atom_id res chain seq x y z
N MET A 1 -16.38 -12.41 2.49
CA MET A 1 -15.26 -11.49 2.23
C MET A 1 -14.61 -11.93 0.92
N GLY A 2 -14.47 -11.00 -0.03
CA GLY A 2 -14.16 -11.29 -1.43
C GLY A 2 -12.66 -11.23 -1.74
N LYS A 3 -12.32 -11.01 -3.02
CA LYS A 3 -10.93 -10.90 -3.52
C LYS A 3 -10.03 -9.94 -2.73
N TYR A 4 -10.60 -8.93 -2.05
CA TYR A 4 -9.89 -7.87 -1.33
C TYR A 4 -9.59 -8.15 0.14
N GLU A 5 -10.04 -9.29 0.69
CA GLU A 5 -9.98 -9.56 2.13
C GLU A 5 -8.58 -9.40 2.72
N LYS A 6 -7.57 -9.98 2.07
CA LYS A 6 -6.18 -9.90 2.54
C LYS A 6 -5.69 -8.44 2.61
N ALA A 7 -5.97 -7.66 1.57
CA ALA A 7 -5.56 -6.26 1.50
C ALA A 7 -6.28 -5.40 2.55
N PHE A 8 -7.58 -5.63 2.77
CA PHE A 8 -8.33 -4.91 3.78
C PHE A 8 -7.90 -5.27 5.21
N ASN A 9 -7.57 -6.54 5.46
CA ASN A 9 -7.04 -6.95 6.76
C ASN A 9 -5.68 -6.30 7.05
N GLU A 10 -4.80 -6.21 6.04
CA GLU A 10 -3.53 -5.50 6.19
C GLU A 10 -3.73 -4.01 6.49
N VAL A 11 -4.61 -3.34 5.74
CA VAL A 11 -4.94 -1.92 6.00
C VAL A 11 -5.46 -1.74 7.43
N ASN A 12 -6.34 -2.62 7.91
CA ASN A 12 -6.84 -2.57 9.29
C ASN A 12 -5.71 -2.63 10.32
N VAL A 13 -4.81 -3.60 10.19
CA VAL A 13 -3.68 -3.77 11.12
C VAL A 13 -2.79 -2.52 11.11
N LEU A 14 -2.44 -2.02 9.93
CA LEU A 14 -1.58 -0.84 9.78
C LEU A 14 -2.23 0.44 10.32
N MET A 15 -3.53 0.60 10.09
CA MET A 15 -4.30 1.72 10.64
C MET A 15 -4.31 1.65 12.17
N SER A 16 -4.65 0.49 12.76
CA SER A 16 -4.62 0.31 14.21
C SER A 16 -3.24 0.61 14.80
N GLU A 17 -2.15 0.09 14.21
CA GLU A 17 -0.80 0.38 14.66
C GLU A 17 -0.48 1.88 14.66
N ILE A 18 -0.88 2.61 13.63
CA ILE A 18 -0.58 4.04 13.54
C ILE A 18 -1.40 4.84 14.54
N LEU A 19 -2.69 4.53 14.68
CA LEU A 19 -3.57 5.16 15.66
C LEU A 19 -3.05 4.94 17.09
N ASP A 20 -2.66 3.71 17.42
CA ASP A 20 -2.07 3.36 18.72
C ASP A 20 -0.75 4.11 18.96
N ASN A 21 0.13 4.18 17.95
CA ASN A 21 1.41 4.90 18.06
C ASN A 21 1.24 6.41 18.23
N LEU A 22 0.22 7.00 17.60
CA LEU A 22 -0.12 8.41 17.74
C LEU A 22 -0.97 8.69 18.99
N ASN A 23 -1.48 7.64 19.64
CA ASN A 23 -2.42 7.71 20.76
C ASN A 23 -3.66 8.55 20.40
N ILE A 24 -4.28 8.22 19.27
CA ILE A 24 -5.48 8.89 18.75
C ILE A 24 -6.52 7.86 18.30
N THR A 25 -7.78 8.26 18.25
CA THR A 25 -8.85 7.46 17.65
C THR A 25 -8.96 7.66 16.15
N LEU A 26 -9.75 6.81 15.48
CA LEU A 26 -10.02 6.93 14.06
C LEU A 26 -10.78 8.24 13.73
N GLU A 27 -11.61 8.74 14.64
CA GLU A 27 -12.32 10.01 14.44
C GLU A 27 -11.38 11.22 14.57
N GLU A 28 -10.35 11.10 15.41
CA GLU A 28 -9.38 12.16 15.65
C GLU A 28 -8.38 12.33 14.50
N THR A 29 -8.31 11.41 13.54
CA THR A 29 -7.39 11.52 12.39
C THR A 29 -7.58 12.79 11.57
N ASP A 30 -8.80 13.35 11.55
CA ASP A 30 -9.12 14.57 10.80
C ASP A 30 -8.49 15.83 11.43
N LEU A 31 -7.95 15.72 12.65
CA LEU A 31 -7.21 16.78 13.34
C LEU A 31 -5.70 16.76 13.01
N PHE A 32 -5.24 15.78 12.23
CA PHE A 32 -3.84 15.58 11.86
C PHE A 32 -3.66 15.77 10.35
N PRO A 33 -2.41 15.92 9.86
CA PRO A 33 -2.12 15.89 8.44
C PRO A 33 -2.47 14.50 7.87
N THR A 34 -3.69 14.35 7.34
CA THR A 34 -4.23 13.08 6.85
C THR A 34 -3.39 12.51 5.72
N GLU A 35 -2.79 13.37 4.89
CA GLU A 35 -1.86 13.00 3.83
C GLU A 35 -0.60 12.29 4.39
N ASP A 36 -0.05 12.76 5.51
CA ASP A 36 1.12 12.13 6.14
C ASP A 36 0.76 10.73 6.65
N ILE A 37 -0.39 10.59 7.31
CA ILE A 37 -0.89 9.31 7.81
C ILE A 37 -1.13 8.34 6.64
N PHE A 38 -1.78 8.82 5.58
CA PHE A 38 -2.02 8.06 4.36
C PHE A 38 -0.71 7.55 3.74
N ILE A 39 0.28 8.43 3.57
CA ILE A 39 1.59 8.07 3.01
C ILE A 39 2.28 7.01 3.86
N ILE A 40 2.20 7.11 5.20
CA ILE A 40 2.80 6.13 6.11
C ILE A 40 2.14 4.76 5.91
N VAL A 41 0.80 4.70 5.88
CA VAL A 41 0.05 3.44 5.64
C VAL A 41 0.44 2.86 4.29
N VAL A 42 0.33 3.65 3.22
CA VAL A 42 0.64 3.23 1.84
C VAL A 42 2.06 2.71 1.70
N ARG A 43 3.04 3.31 2.39
CA ARG A 43 4.43 2.84 2.39
C ARG A 43 4.61 1.50 3.09
N LYS A 44 3.76 1.13 4.03
CA LYS A 44 3.85 -0.16 4.74
C LYS A 44 3.11 -1.32 4.04
N ILE A 45 2.03 -1.05 3.31
CA ILE A 45 1.23 -2.10 2.61
C ILE A 45 2.08 -2.94 1.65
N GLU A 46 1.93 -4.25 1.61
CA GLU A 46 2.57 -5.11 0.61
C GLU A 46 2.24 -4.66 -0.83
N VAL A 47 3.23 -4.68 -1.72
CA VAL A 47 3.06 -4.13 -3.08
C VAL A 47 1.91 -4.78 -3.86
N ASP A 48 1.67 -6.07 -3.68
CA ASP A 48 0.57 -6.78 -4.35
C ASP A 48 -0.81 -6.41 -3.77
N ASN A 49 -0.89 -6.23 -2.45
CA ASN A 49 -2.13 -5.77 -1.81
C ASN A 49 -2.42 -4.31 -2.17
N LEU A 50 -1.37 -3.49 -2.34
CA LEU A 50 -1.49 -2.11 -2.79
C LEU A 50 -2.02 -2.01 -4.24
N LYS A 51 -1.52 -2.84 -5.16
CA LYS A 51 -2.05 -2.94 -6.53
C LYS A 51 -3.52 -3.36 -6.52
N LEU A 52 -3.85 -4.32 -5.67
CA LEU A 52 -5.22 -4.82 -5.55
C LEU A 52 -6.16 -3.71 -5.06
N ILE A 53 -5.77 -2.94 -4.05
CA ILE A 53 -6.50 -1.73 -3.61
C ILE A 53 -6.65 -0.74 -4.76
N SER A 54 -5.56 -0.43 -5.46
CA SER A 54 -5.59 0.49 -6.60
C SER A 54 -6.57 0.07 -7.69
N SER A 55 -6.69 -1.25 -7.93
CA SER A 55 -7.60 -1.78 -8.96
C SER A 55 -9.07 -1.54 -8.67
N ILE A 56 -9.46 -1.32 -7.40
CA ILE A 56 -10.85 -0.98 -7.03
C ILE A 56 -11.29 0.29 -7.74
N PHE A 57 -10.43 1.32 -7.75
CA PHE A 57 -10.73 2.59 -8.40
C PHE A 57 -10.59 2.50 -9.92
N THR A 58 -9.58 1.78 -10.42
CA THR A 58 -9.39 1.59 -11.87
C THR A 58 -10.54 0.84 -12.53
N ASN A 59 -11.17 -0.08 -11.80
CA ASN A 59 -12.27 -0.91 -12.31
C ASN A 59 -13.67 -0.40 -11.89
N ASP A 60 -13.76 0.75 -11.19
CA ASP A 60 -15.02 1.30 -10.66
C ASP A 60 -15.79 0.33 -9.73
N GLU A 61 -15.06 -0.47 -8.96
CA GLU A 61 -15.64 -1.50 -8.09
C GLU A 61 -15.93 -0.99 -6.68
N TYR A 62 -15.67 0.29 -6.39
CA TYR A 62 -15.79 0.85 -5.04
C TYR A 62 -17.17 0.62 -4.42
N HIS A 63 -18.23 0.81 -5.22
CA HIS A 63 -19.61 0.59 -4.78
C HIS A 63 -19.90 -0.87 -4.40
N GLU A 64 -19.24 -1.84 -5.05
CA GLU A 64 -19.42 -3.26 -4.78
C GLU A 64 -18.73 -3.70 -3.49
N VAL A 65 -17.61 -3.06 -3.15
CA VAL A 65 -16.78 -3.47 -2.02
C VAL A 65 -17.04 -2.67 -0.74
N LYS A 66 -17.64 -1.48 -0.84
CA LYS A 66 -17.83 -0.54 0.26
C LYS A 66 -18.55 -1.16 1.46
N GLU A 67 -19.60 -1.95 1.22
CA GLU A 67 -20.38 -2.57 2.30
C GLU A 67 -19.58 -3.57 3.13
N GLY A 68 -18.52 -4.15 2.56
CA GLY A 68 -17.64 -5.10 3.24
C GLY A 68 -16.48 -4.46 4.00
N MET A 69 -16.34 -3.13 3.98
CA MET A 69 -15.22 -2.43 4.61
C MET A 69 -15.48 -2.17 6.09
N THR A 70 -14.43 -2.32 6.89
CA THR A 70 -14.40 -1.78 8.26
C THR A 70 -14.35 -0.24 8.22
N PRO A 71 -14.67 0.46 9.32
CA PRO A 71 -14.53 1.91 9.39
C PRO A 71 -13.13 2.41 9.02
N ALA A 72 -12.08 1.72 9.48
CA ALA A 72 -10.69 2.10 9.18
C ALA A 72 -10.34 1.92 7.70
N VAL A 73 -10.74 0.80 7.08
CA VAL A 73 -10.56 0.59 5.63
C VAL A 73 -11.35 1.62 4.84
N ASN A 74 -12.60 1.87 5.22
CA ASN A 74 -13.43 2.86 4.55
C ASN A 74 -12.80 4.26 4.63
N LYS A 75 -12.28 4.67 5.79
CA LYS A 75 -11.57 5.95 5.96
C LYS A 75 -10.33 6.02 5.08
N PHE A 76 -9.52 4.97 5.07
CA PHE A 76 -8.34 4.87 4.21
C PHE A 76 -8.70 4.98 2.71
N MET A 77 -9.79 4.34 2.27
CA MET A 77 -10.25 4.41 0.89
C MET A 77 -10.77 5.81 0.51
N HIS A 78 -11.35 6.56 1.44
CA HIS A 78 -11.69 7.96 1.19
C HIS A 78 -10.43 8.79 0.95
N TRP A 79 -9.40 8.65 1.79
CA TRP A 79 -8.11 9.33 1.56
C TRP A 79 -7.48 8.94 0.23
N TRP A 80 -7.60 7.67 -0.16
CA TRP A 80 -7.14 7.22 -1.47
C TRP A 80 -7.85 7.96 -2.60
N GLY A 81 -9.19 8.04 -2.55
CA GLY A 81 -9.99 8.79 -3.52
C GLY A 81 -9.61 10.27 -3.58
N ASP A 82 -9.48 10.92 -2.42
CA ASP A 82 -9.08 12.34 -2.33
C ASP A 82 -7.72 12.59 -3.02
N ASN A 83 -6.77 11.65 -2.85
CA ASN A 83 -5.45 11.74 -3.48
C ASN A 83 -5.49 11.53 -5.00
N LEU A 84 -6.42 10.71 -5.50
CA LEU A 84 -6.65 10.54 -6.95
C LEU A 84 -7.30 11.78 -7.56
N ASP A 85 -8.29 12.35 -6.88
CA ASP A 85 -9.06 13.50 -7.39
C ASP A 85 -8.24 14.81 -7.39
N CYS A 86 -7.32 14.94 -6.42
CA CYS A 86 -6.51 16.15 -6.24
C CYS A 86 -5.11 16.05 -6.86
N ASP A 87 -4.75 14.94 -7.51
CA ASP A 87 -3.40 14.65 -8.04
C ASP A 87 -2.27 14.84 -7.00
N ASN A 88 -2.58 14.71 -5.70
CA ASN A 88 -1.64 14.96 -4.61
C ASN A 88 -0.49 13.94 -4.63
N ILE A 89 -0.79 12.68 -4.99
CA ILE A 89 0.18 11.59 -5.04
C ILE A 89 0.04 10.81 -6.34
N ASN A 90 1.17 10.63 -7.03
CA ASN A 90 1.25 9.73 -8.17
C ASN A 90 1.32 8.26 -7.69
N ILE A 91 0.14 7.68 -7.47
CA ILE A 91 -0.04 6.29 -7.02
C ILE A 91 0.66 5.26 -7.95
N PRO A 92 0.53 5.33 -9.29
CA PRO A 92 1.27 4.44 -10.18
C PRO A 92 2.80 4.49 -9.98
N ALA A 93 3.37 5.69 -9.86
CA ALA A 93 4.81 5.85 -9.62
C ALA A 93 5.22 5.30 -8.25
N LEU A 94 4.37 5.45 -7.23
CA LEU A 94 4.61 4.89 -5.90
C LEU A 94 4.65 3.35 -5.94
N ILE A 95 3.70 2.72 -6.65
CA ILE A 95 3.68 1.26 -6.84
C ILE A 95 4.96 0.81 -7.57
N ALA A 96 5.30 1.44 -8.69
CA ALA A 96 6.47 1.09 -9.48
C ALA A 96 7.77 1.19 -8.66
N LYS A 97 7.92 2.25 -7.86
CA LYS A 97 9.07 2.43 -6.96
C LYS A 97 9.15 1.32 -5.90
N LYS A 98 8.01 0.87 -5.38
CA LYS A 98 7.93 -0.26 -4.46
C LYS A 98 8.34 -1.57 -5.12
N GLU A 99 7.86 -1.85 -6.32
CA GLU A 99 8.26 -3.04 -7.09
C GLU A 99 9.77 -3.07 -7.34
N GLU A 100 10.35 -1.93 -7.74
CA GLU A 100 11.80 -1.80 -7.95
C GLU A 100 12.58 -2.12 -6.67
N SER A 101 12.11 -1.64 -5.52
CA SER A 101 12.77 -1.90 -4.23
C SER A 101 12.74 -3.37 -3.81
N VAL A 102 11.71 -4.12 -4.23
CA VAL A 102 11.61 -5.57 -4.00
C VAL A 102 12.51 -6.36 -4.95
N LEU A 103 12.62 -5.92 -6.20
CA LEU A 103 13.41 -6.61 -7.24
C LEU A 103 14.92 -6.34 -7.15
N SER A 104 15.33 -5.15 -6.69
CA SER A 104 16.74 -4.72 -6.64
C SER A 104 17.67 -5.66 -5.85
N PRO A 105 17.28 -6.17 -4.65
CA PRO A 105 18.07 -7.17 -3.93
C PRO A 105 18.19 -8.50 -4.70
N VAL A 106 17.10 -8.99 -5.28
CA VAL A 106 17.04 -10.26 -6.03
C VAL A 106 17.95 -10.22 -7.25
N MET A 107 17.90 -9.12 -8.02
CA MET A 107 18.79 -8.94 -9.17
C MET A 107 20.26 -8.79 -8.76
N SER A 108 20.53 -8.13 -7.64
CA SER A 108 21.89 -7.97 -7.10
C SER A 108 22.50 -9.31 -6.63
N GLU A 109 21.69 -10.23 -6.10
CA GLU A 109 22.14 -11.57 -5.71
C GLU A 109 22.45 -12.45 -6.93
N ASN A 110 21.60 -12.39 -7.95
CA ASN A 110 21.82 -13.14 -9.20
C ASN A 110 23.11 -12.68 -9.91
N LEU A 111 23.37 -11.37 -9.99
CA LEU A 111 24.63 -10.82 -10.52
C LEU A 111 25.87 -11.31 -9.74
N LYS A 112 25.80 -11.36 -8.41
CA LYS A 112 26.89 -11.90 -7.57
C LYS A 112 27.11 -13.40 -7.79
N SER A 113 26.04 -14.15 -8.07
CA SER A 113 26.11 -15.59 -8.33
C SER A 113 26.72 -15.91 -9.71
N GLU A 114 26.39 -15.13 -10.75
CA GLU A 114 26.95 -15.27 -12.10
C GLU A 114 28.46 -14.94 -12.14
N ILE A 115 28.89 -13.92 -11.38
CA ILE A 115 30.31 -13.58 -11.24
C ILE A 115 31.10 -14.72 -10.54
N LYS A 116 30.47 -15.45 -9.61
CA LYS A 116 31.11 -16.61 -8.95
C LYS A 116 31.17 -17.85 -9.84
N GLN A 117 30.16 -18.08 -10.68
CA GLN A 117 30.17 -19.22 -11.61
C GLN A 117 31.16 -19.03 -12.76
N SER A 118 31.31 -17.81 -13.29
CA SER A 118 32.27 -17.50 -14.35
C SER A 118 33.73 -17.63 -13.91
N LYS A 119 34.06 -17.35 -12.64
CA LYS A 119 35.43 -17.51 -12.09
C LYS A 119 35.85 -18.96 -11.78
N LYS A 120 34.91 -19.92 -11.75
CA LYS A 120 35.21 -21.35 -11.51
C LYS A 120 35.43 -22.16 -12.79
N ARG A 121 35.20 -21.57 -13.97
CA ARG A 121 35.47 -22.18 -15.27
C ARG A 121 36.76 -21.61 -15.86
N LEU A 122 37.89 -21.90 -15.23
CA LEU A 122 39.25 -21.71 -15.76
C LEU A 122 40.18 -22.73 -15.10
#